data_AF-A0A4Q3XUD6-F1
#
_entry.id   AF-A0A4Q3XUD6-F1
#
_cell.length_a   1.000
_cell.length_b   1.000
_cell.length_c   1.000
_cell.angle_alpha   90.00
_cell.angle_beta   90.00
_cell.angle_gamma   90.00
#
_symmetry.space_group_name_H-M   'P 1'
#
loop_
_entity.id
_entity.type
_entity.pdbx_description
1 polymer ?
#
loop_
_entity_poly.entity_id
_entity_poly.type
_entity_poly.pdbx_seq_one_letter_code
_entity_poly.pdbx_strand_id
1 'polypeptide(L)'
;MIGLIALVALAVPVALVMTTPRVVIHKRPHVVISKRVVPKTELPAVEPVTLQEVARDDAKSINDTIPFSDLPNPAARAFKISGSTESQIRAIDCLAAAVFYEAGDDTVGQRAVAQVIINRMRHPAFPKTICGVVFQGQERSTGCQFTFTC
;
A
#
# COMPACT_ATOMS: atom_id res chain seq x y z
N MET A 1 -53.52 -9.51 12.50
CA MET A 1 -52.27 -8.74 12.60
C MET A 1 -51.11 -9.59 13.14
N ILE A 2 -51.24 -10.23 14.32
CA ILE A 2 -50.17 -11.04 14.94
C ILE A 2 -49.74 -12.23 14.06
N GLY A 3 -50.68 -12.96 13.45
CA GLY A 3 -50.36 -14.11 12.60
C GLY A 3 -49.59 -13.75 11.32
N LEU A 4 -49.85 -12.57 10.73
CA LEU A 4 -49.13 -12.09 9.56
C LEU A 4 -47.68 -11.71 9.92
N ILE A 5 -47.49 -11.08 11.08
CA ILE A 5 -46.16 -10.73 11.59
C ILE A 5 -45.34 -11.99 11.88
N ALA A 6 -45.95 -13.01 12.51
CA ALA A 6 -45.29 -14.28 12.79
C ALA A 6 -44.89 -15.01 11.49
N LEU A 7 -45.74 -14.98 10.47
CA LEU A 7 -45.47 -15.62 9.18
C LEU A 7 -44.34 -14.92 8.43
N VAL A 8 -44.34 -13.58 8.39
CA VAL A 8 -43.27 -12.78 7.77
C VAL A 8 -41.94 -12.97 8.51
N ALA A 9 -41.97 -13.03 9.86
CA ALA A 9 -40.78 -13.22 10.68
C ALA A 9 -40.09 -14.58 10.47
N LEU A 10 -40.82 -15.60 10.01
CA LEU A 10 -40.27 -16.93 9.70
C LEU A 10 -39.95 -17.10 8.21
N ALA A 11 -40.83 -16.63 7.33
CA ALA A 11 -40.67 -16.82 5.89
C ALA A 11 -39.49 -16.03 5.31
N VAL A 12 -39.25 -14.81 5.79
CA VAL A 12 -38.18 -13.94 5.26
C VAL A 12 -36.77 -14.50 5.58
N PRO A 13 -36.43 -14.90 6.82
CA PRO A 13 -35.14 -15.51 7.11
C PRO A 13 -34.92 -16.83 6.34
N VAL A 14 -35.97 -17.65 6.22
CA VAL A 14 -35.89 -18.92 5.48
C VAL A 14 -35.60 -18.66 4.00
N ALA A 15 -36.33 -17.73 3.38
CA ALA A 15 -36.09 -17.35 1.99
C ALA A 15 -34.67 -16.81 1.77
N LEU A 16 -34.17 -15.97 2.69
CA LEU A 16 -32.79 -15.47 2.66
C LEU A 16 -31.75 -16.59 2.76
N VAL A 17 -31.93 -17.54 3.67
CA VAL A 17 -30.99 -18.67 3.82
C VAL A 17 -31.02 -19.59 2.59
N MET A 18 -32.19 -19.81 1.99
CA MET A 18 -32.31 -20.70 0.83
C MET A 18 -31.85 -20.06 -0.49
N THR A 19 -31.93 -18.73 -0.62
CA THR A 19 -31.59 -18.02 -1.87
C THR A 19 -30.21 -17.37 -1.86
N THR A 20 -29.57 -17.23 -0.71
CA THR A 20 -28.22 -16.67 -0.65
C THR A 20 -27.20 -17.62 -1.32
N PRO A 21 -26.38 -17.13 -2.26
CA PRO A 21 -25.37 -17.95 -2.89
C PRO A 21 -24.36 -18.45 -1.85
N ARG A 22 -24.08 -19.75 -1.85
CA ARG A 22 -23.09 -20.34 -0.93
C ARG A 22 -21.74 -19.70 -1.19
N VAL A 23 -21.15 -19.10 -0.15
CA VAL A 23 -19.76 -18.64 -0.20
C VAL A 23 -18.87 -19.85 -0.38
N VAL A 24 -18.34 -20.04 -1.58
CA VAL A 24 -17.36 -21.08 -1.86
C VAL A 24 -16.05 -20.68 -1.18
N ILE A 25 -15.82 -21.22 0.01
CA ILE A 25 -14.55 -21.06 0.72
C ILE A 25 -13.51 -21.88 -0.05
N HIS A 26 -12.82 -21.22 -0.97
CA HIS A 26 -11.64 -21.78 -1.60
C HIS A 26 -10.58 -21.93 -0.51
N LYS A 27 -10.31 -23.17 -0.07
CA LYS A 27 -9.15 -23.47 0.78
C LYS A 27 -7.91 -23.04 0.00
N ARG A 28 -7.39 -21.85 0.32
CA ARG A 28 -6.14 -21.37 -0.26
C ARG A 28 -5.06 -22.37 0.17
N PRO A 29 -4.27 -22.91 -0.77
CA PRO A 29 -3.11 -23.70 -0.38
C PRO A 29 -2.25 -22.88 0.58
N HIS A 30 -1.70 -23.52 1.60
CA HIS A 30 -0.77 -22.85 2.51
C HIS A 30 0.37 -22.28 1.67
N VAL A 31 0.51 -20.96 1.70
CA VAL A 31 1.67 -20.29 1.10
C VAL A 31 2.88 -20.77 1.86
N VAL A 32 3.64 -21.69 1.27
CA VAL A 32 4.96 -22.07 1.74
C VAL A 32 5.81 -20.82 1.58
N ILE A 33 5.96 -20.05 2.66
CA ILE A 33 6.87 -18.91 2.68
C ILE A 33 8.26 -19.49 2.45
N SER A 34 8.80 -19.25 1.26
CA SER A 34 10.16 -19.66 0.95
C SER A 34 11.07 -19.11 2.03
N LYS A 35 11.73 -20.00 2.78
CA LYS A 35 12.83 -19.64 3.68
C LYS A 35 14.08 -19.20 2.91
N ARG A 36 13.95 -18.78 1.65
CA ARG A 36 15.02 -18.10 0.92
C ARG A 36 15.31 -16.82 1.69
N VAL A 37 16.25 -16.94 2.63
CA VAL A 37 17.08 -15.84 3.10
C VAL A 37 17.71 -15.32 1.83
N VAL A 38 17.14 -14.23 1.29
CA VAL A 38 17.81 -13.45 0.27
C VAL A 38 19.13 -13.10 0.92
N PRO A 39 20.27 -13.64 0.44
CA PRO A 39 21.57 -13.17 0.91
C PRO A 39 21.51 -11.67 0.78
N LYS A 40 21.93 -10.93 1.81
CA LYS A 40 21.98 -9.47 1.75
C LYS A 40 22.64 -9.15 0.43
N THR A 41 21.89 -8.66 -0.56
CA THR A 41 22.45 -8.37 -1.87
C THR A 41 23.56 -7.40 -1.56
N GLU A 42 24.82 -7.83 -1.71
CA GLU A 42 25.91 -6.88 -1.82
C GLU A 42 25.52 -6.07 -3.04
N LEU A 43 24.99 -4.88 -2.76
CA LEU A 43 24.62 -3.95 -3.82
C LEU A 43 25.87 -3.85 -4.68
N PRO A 44 25.79 -4.11 -5.99
CA PRO A 44 26.94 -3.95 -6.85
C PRO A 44 27.50 -2.57 -6.56
N ALA A 45 28.83 -2.48 -6.41
CA ALA A 45 29.46 -1.20 -6.19
C ALA A 45 28.93 -0.25 -7.28
N VAL A 46 28.13 0.72 -6.87
CA VAL A 46 27.59 1.71 -7.78
C VAL A 46 28.83 2.47 -8.24
N GLU A 47 29.33 2.11 -9.42
CA GLU A 47 30.38 2.85 -10.12
C GLU A 47 30.04 4.34 -10.08
N PRO A 48 31.06 5.21 -9.98
CA PRO A 48 31.02 6.41 -9.17
C PRO A 48 29.72 7.18 -9.36
N VAL A 49 29.13 7.59 -8.24
CA VAL A 49 27.96 8.48 -8.15
C VAL A 49 28.37 9.88 -8.62
N THR A 50 28.84 9.98 -9.87
CA THR A 50 29.08 11.23 -10.55
C THR A 50 27.73 11.68 -11.06
N LEU A 51 27.25 12.79 -10.52
CA LEU A 51 26.02 13.41 -11.00
C LEU A 51 26.22 13.75 -12.48
N GLN A 52 25.53 13.02 -13.36
CA GLN A 52 25.54 13.32 -14.78
C GLN A 52 24.58 14.48 -15.02
N GLU A 53 25.07 15.58 -15.57
CA GLU A 53 24.23 16.67 -16.03
C GLU A 53 23.52 16.25 -17.32
N VAL A 54 22.27 15.83 -17.19
CA VAL A 54 21.40 15.42 -18.30
C VAL A 54 20.33 16.49 -18.50
N ALA A 55 20.15 16.98 -19.73
CA ALA A 55 19.07 17.91 -20.04
C ALA A 55 17.70 17.24 -19.84
N ARG A 56 16.66 18.02 -19.53
CA ARG A 56 15.31 17.51 -19.25
C ARG A 56 14.78 16.57 -20.34
N ASP A 57 14.96 16.93 -21.61
CA ASP A 57 14.43 16.17 -22.73
C ASP A 57 15.25 14.90 -23.00
N ASP A 58 16.57 14.97 -22.82
CA ASP A 58 17.45 13.80 -22.88
C ASP A 58 17.10 12.79 -21.78
N ALA A 59 16.83 13.27 -20.55
CA ALA A 59 16.41 12.43 -19.42
C ALA A 59 15.09 11.69 -19.69
N LYS A 60 14.15 12.34 -20.37
CA LYS A 60 12.92 11.66 -20.82
C LYS A 60 13.23 10.59 -21.85
N SER A 61 14.05 10.91 -22.86
CA SER A 61 14.42 9.93 -23.89
C SER A 61 15.09 8.69 -23.30
N ILE A 62 15.96 8.87 -22.29
CA ILE A 62 16.64 7.77 -21.59
C ILE A 62 15.61 6.91 -20.85
N ASN A 63 14.69 7.54 -20.09
CA ASN A 63 13.65 6.80 -19.37
C ASN A 63 12.75 6.01 -20.33
N ASP A 64 12.45 6.55 -21.51
CA ASP A 64 11.63 5.89 -22.54
C ASP A 64 12.33 4.65 -23.13
N THR A 65 13.66 4.54 -23.04
CA THR A 65 14.40 3.32 -23.45
C THR A 65 14.31 2.19 -22.43
N ILE A 66 13.91 2.47 -21.18
CA ILE A 66 13.83 1.45 -20.13
C ILE A 66 12.55 0.64 -20.34
N PRO A 67 12.63 -0.66 -20.66
CA PRO A 67 11.45 -1.46 -20.89
C PRO A 67 10.63 -1.60 -19.61
N PHE A 68 9.31 -1.48 -19.72
CA PHE A 68 8.42 -1.85 -18.63
C PHE A 68 8.54 -3.35 -18.33
N SER A 69 8.37 -3.71 -17.07
CA SER A 69 8.38 -5.12 -16.67
C SER A 69 7.11 -5.81 -17.15
N ASP A 70 7.28 -6.88 -17.94
CA ASP A 70 6.19 -7.78 -18.36
C ASP A 70 5.84 -8.83 -17.28
N LEU A 71 6.49 -8.77 -16.11
CA LEU A 71 6.19 -9.70 -15.02
C LEU A 71 4.78 -9.48 -14.48
N PRO A 72 4.11 -10.54 -13.97
CA PRO A 72 2.81 -10.39 -13.34
C PRO A 72 2.86 -9.34 -12.22
N ASN A 73 1.98 -8.35 -12.28
CA ASN A 73 1.73 -7.38 -11.21
C ASN A 73 0.41 -7.75 -10.49
N PRO A 74 0.42 -8.76 -9.60
CA PRO A 74 -0.79 -9.16 -8.89
C PRO A 74 -1.26 -8.02 -7.99
N ALA A 75 -2.58 -7.82 -7.93
CA ALA A 75 -3.17 -6.85 -7.03
C ALA A 75 -2.67 -7.07 -5.59
N ALA A 76 -2.31 -5.98 -4.92
CA ALA A 76 -1.88 -6.03 -3.53
C ALA A 76 -2.99 -6.66 -2.67
N ARG A 77 -2.61 -7.47 -1.66
CA ARG A 77 -3.57 -8.06 -0.72
C ARG A 77 -4.43 -6.96 -0.08
N ALA A 78 -5.68 -7.26 0.24
CA ALA A 78 -6.58 -6.32 0.91
C ALA A 78 -5.93 -5.72 2.17
N PHE A 79 -6.10 -4.42 2.38
CA PHE A 79 -5.59 -3.73 3.55
C PHE A 79 -6.44 -4.05 4.79
N LYS A 80 -5.75 -4.50 5.85
CA LYS A 80 -6.35 -4.74 7.16
C LYS A 80 -5.67 -3.80 8.13
N ILE A 81 -6.44 -2.85 8.65
CA ILE A 81 -5.99 -1.94 9.70
C ILE A 81 -5.93 -2.74 11.01
N SER A 82 -4.84 -2.57 11.75
CA SER A 82 -4.61 -3.19 13.06
C SER A 82 -4.06 -2.13 14.02
N GLY A 83 -4.21 -2.36 15.34
CA GLY A 83 -3.76 -1.44 16.38
C GLY A 83 -4.91 -0.73 17.10
N SER A 84 -4.58 0.00 18.17
CA SER A 84 -5.56 0.76 18.97
C SER A 84 -6.20 1.88 18.16
N THR A 85 -7.38 2.35 18.56
CA THR A 85 -8.05 3.51 17.95
C THR A 85 -7.14 4.73 17.91
N GLU A 86 -6.40 5.00 18.99
CA GLU A 86 -5.43 6.10 19.04
C GLU A 86 -4.32 5.95 18.00
N SER A 87 -3.79 4.73 17.82
CA SER A 87 -2.79 4.45 16.80
C SER A 87 -3.34 4.65 15.39
N GLN A 88 -4.62 4.34 15.17
CA GLN A 88 -5.29 4.52 13.89
C GLN A 88 -5.49 6.00 13.57
N ILE A 89 -5.93 6.81 14.55
CA ILE A 89 -6.08 8.26 14.39
C ILE A 89 -4.73 8.88 14.03
N ARG A 90 -3.66 8.57 14.77
CA ARG A 90 -2.32 9.05 14.45
C ARG A 90 -1.85 8.62 13.06
N ALA A 91 -2.16 7.39 12.65
CA ALA A 91 -1.82 6.92 11.32
C ALA A 91 -2.58 7.68 10.21
N ILE A 92 -3.85 8.03 10.45
CA ILE A 92 -4.65 8.87 9.54
C ILE A 92 -4.01 10.25 9.42
N ASP A 93 -3.63 10.89 10.53
CA ASP A 93 -3.03 12.22 10.52
C ASP A 93 -1.70 12.23 9.74
N CYS A 94 -0.82 11.26 10.00
CA CYS A 94 0.45 11.11 9.27
C CYS A 94 0.22 10.85 7.76
N LEU A 95 -0.75 10.00 7.42
CA LEU A 95 -1.08 9.71 6.02
C LEU A 95 -1.62 10.95 5.31
N ALA A 96 -2.55 11.66 5.96
CA ALA A 96 -3.19 12.84 5.42
C ALA A 96 -2.18 13.97 5.18
N ALA A 97 -1.28 14.22 6.15
CA ALA A 97 -0.21 15.20 5.99
C ALA A 97 0.68 14.86 4.78
N ALA A 98 1.17 13.63 4.70
CA ALA A 98 2.03 13.21 3.58
C ALA A 98 1.32 13.29 2.23
N VAL A 99 0.07 12.87 2.16
CA VAL A 99 -0.73 12.96 0.92
C VAL A 99 -0.95 14.41 0.50
N PHE A 100 -1.28 15.29 1.45
CA PHE A 100 -1.54 16.70 1.17
C PHE A 100 -0.28 17.43 0.67
N TYR A 101 0.85 17.27 1.36
CA TYR A 101 2.07 17.99 0.98
C TYR A 101 2.72 17.47 -0.30
N GLU A 102 2.53 16.19 -0.65
CA GLU A 102 3.14 15.61 -1.86
C GLU A 102 2.26 15.69 -3.11
N ALA A 103 0.93 15.73 -2.95
CA ALA A 103 0.00 15.70 -4.08
C ALA A 103 -0.93 16.93 -4.18
N GLY A 104 -0.98 17.79 -3.16
CA GLY A 104 -1.88 18.94 -3.13
C GLY A 104 -3.34 18.51 -3.33
N ASP A 105 -4.05 19.14 -4.27
CA ASP A 105 -5.46 18.89 -4.58
C ASP A 105 -5.67 17.89 -5.76
N ASP A 106 -4.63 17.16 -6.18
CA ASP A 106 -4.79 16.12 -7.21
C ASP A 106 -5.29 14.81 -6.60
N THR A 107 -6.56 14.49 -6.75
CA THR A 107 -7.15 13.24 -6.22
C THR A 107 -6.50 11.97 -6.77
N VAL A 108 -5.91 11.99 -7.96
CA VAL A 108 -5.21 10.83 -8.54
C VAL A 108 -3.85 10.70 -7.87
N GLY A 109 -3.09 11.80 -7.81
CA GLY A 109 -1.83 11.91 -7.08
C GLY A 109 -1.96 11.52 -5.61
N GLN A 110 -3.01 11.98 -4.92
CA GLN A 110 -3.27 11.65 -3.53
C GLN A 110 -3.44 10.14 -3.32
N ARG A 111 -4.22 9.47 -4.17
CA ARG A 111 -4.37 8.01 -4.12
C ARG A 111 -3.05 7.29 -4.41
N ALA A 112 -2.27 7.81 -5.37
CA ALA A 112 -0.97 7.24 -5.71
C ALA A 112 0.01 7.33 -4.52
N VAL A 113 0.14 8.51 -3.91
CA VAL A 113 1.00 8.72 -2.73
C VAL A 113 0.56 7.84 -1.56
N ALA A 114 -0.74 7.81 -1.25
CA ALA A 114 -1.28 6.96 -0.20
C ALA A 114 -0.95 5.47 -0.45
N GLN A 115 -1.09 5.01 -1.70
CA GLN A 115 -0.78 3.64 -2.07
C GLN A 115 0.72 3.33 -1.94
N VAL A 116 1.61 4.27 -2.28
CA VAL A 116 3.07 4.12 -2.09
C VAL A 116 3.41 3.97 -0.59
N ILE A 117 2.83 4.80 0.27
CA ILE A 117 3.07 4.73 1.72
C ILE A 117 2.61 3.38 2.29
N ILE A 118 1.41 2.93 1.91
CA ILE A 118 0.87 1.62 2.34
C ILE A 118 1.74 0.47 1.81
N ASN A 119 2.22 0.56 0.57
CA ASN A 119 3.10 -0.44 -0.03
C ASN A 119 4.44 -0.52 0.71
N ARG A 120 5.06 0.63 1.02
CA ARG A 120 6.28 0.69 1.83
C ARG A 120 6.04 0.05 3.19
N MET A 121 5.02 0.46 3.93
CA MET A 121 4.73 -0.09 5.27
C MET A 121 4.64 -1.64 5.26
N ARG A 122 4.04 -2.20 4.20
CA ARG A 122 3.91 -3.65 4.01
C ARG A 122 5.23 -4.35 3.65
N HIS A 123 6.13 -3.68 2.96
CA HIS A 123 7.38 -4.27 2.49
C HIS A 123 8.40 -4.44 3.65
N PRO A 124 9.06 -5.60 3.81
CA PRO A 124 9.92 -5.90 4.97
C PRO A 124 11.07 -4.91 5.18
N ALA A 125 11.56 -4.24 4.13
CA ALA A 125 12.65 -3.26 4.21
C ALA A 125 12.26 -1.89 4.79
N PHE A 126 10.98 -1.66 5.13
CA PHE A 126 10.49 -0.37 5.61
C PHE A 126 9.82 -0.49 6.99
N PRO A 127 9.68 0.63 7.73
CA PRO A 127 8.95 0.69 8.99
C PRO A 127 7.53 0.13 8.90
N LYS A 128 7.04 -0.43 10.00
CA LYS A 128 5.75 -1.16 10.05
C LYS A 128 4.55 -0.31 10.46
N THR A 129 4.73 1.00 10.53
CA THR A 129 3.68 1.98 10.84
C THR A 129 3.68 3.07 9.79
N ILE A 130 2.51 3.66 9.54
CA ILE A 130 2.37 4.76 8.56
C ILE A 130 3.27 5.93 8.93
N CYS A 131 3.19 6.41 10.18
CA CYS A 131 4.07 7.48 10.65
C CYS A 131 5.55 7.09 10.53
N GLY A 132 5.91 5.84 10.83
CA GLY A 132 7.30 5.39 10.68
C GLY A 132 7.80 5.47 9.24
N VAL A 133 6.95 5.22 8.25
CA VAL A 133 7.28 5.39 6.82
C VAL A 133 7.37 6.87 6.45
N VAL A 134 6.37 7.67 6.84
CA VAL A 134 6.29 9.10 6.52
C VAL A 134 7.50 9.86 7.07
N PHE A 135 7.89 9.53 8.29
CA PHE A 135 9.01 10.14 8.99
C PHE A 135 10.32 9.35 8.79
N GLN A 136 10.41 8.47 7.80
CA GLN A 136 11.63 7.70 7.62
C GLN A 136 12.77 8.58 7.08
N GLY A 137 13.81 8.78 7.90
CA GLY A 137 15.02 9.49 7.48
C GLY A 137 14.91 11.01 7.54
N GLN A 138 13.98 11.56 8.33
CA GLN A 138 13.87 13.01 8.56
C GLN A 138 15.15 13.61 9.16
N GLU A 139 15.95 12.78 9.83
CA GLU A 139 17.19 13.15 10.49
C GLU A 139 18.42 13.15 9.56
N ARG A 140 18.23 12.84 8.27
CA ARG A 140 19.34 12.76 7.30
C ARG A 140 19.72 14.13 6.78
N SER A 141 21.02 14.40 6.73
CA SER A 141 21.57 15.62 6.13
C SER A 141 21.48 15.66 4.60
N THR A 142 21.23 14.51 3.95
CA THR A 142 21.12 14.39 2.48
C THR A 142 19.73 14.74 1.94
N GLY A 143 18.79 15.14 2.80
CA GLY A 143 17.41 15.46 2.45
C GLY A 143 16.39 14.42 2.92
N CYS A 144 15.11 14.81 2.86
CA CYS A 144 13.98 14.01 3.32
C CYS A 144 13.31 13.23 2.19
N GLN A 145 12.71 12.09 2.57
CA GLN A 145 11.87 11.31 1.66
C GLN A 145 10.54 12.03 1.35
N PHE A 146 9.97 12.67 2.36
CA PHE A 146 8.78 13.51 2.23
C PHE A 146 9.19 14.95 2.53
N THR A 147 8.83 15.86 1.62
CA THR A 147 9.33 17.23 1.58
C THR A 147 9.02 18.01 2.86
N PHE A 148 7.85 17.78 3.48
CA PHE A 148 7.39 18.46 4.69
C PHE A 148 7.98 17.94 6.01
N THR A 149 8.77 16.86 5.96
CA THR A 149 9.45 16.31 7.16
C THR A 149 10.83 16.91 7.38
N CYS A 150 11.30 17.66 6.38
CA CYS A 150 12.33 18.67 6.45
C CYS A 150 11.62 20.04 6.50
#